data_AF-A0A838TB03-F1
#
_entry.id   AF-A0A838TB03-F1
#
_cell.length_a   1.000
_cell.length_b   1.000
_cell.length_c   1.000
_cell.angle_alpha   90.00
_cell.angle_beta   90.00
_cell.angle_gamma   90.00
#
_symmetry.space_group_name_H-M   'P 1'
#
loop_
_entity.id
_entity.type
_entity.pdbx_description
1 polymer ?
#
loop_
_entity_poly.entity_id
_entity_poly.type
_entity_poly.pdbx_seq_one_letter_code
_entity_poly.pdbx_strand_id
1 'polypeptide(L)' 'LHALEIEFTRGAIYRFLEVPRSVYRELMESGSKGHFIAEHLRGRYRFVRVRSSTAPSRSRLDRPQ' A
#
# COMPACT_ATOMS: atom_id res chain seq x y z
N LEU A 1 -7.74 16.50 -0.79
CA LEU A 1 -7.31 15.29 -0.03
C LEU A 1 -6.13 14.67 -0.77
N HIS A 2 -4.98 14.52 -0.11
CA HIS A 2 -3.84 13.77 -0.66
C HIS A 2 -3.77 12.41 0.03
N ALA A 3 -3.53 11.36 -0.76
CA ALA A 3 -3.39 10.01 -0.26
C ALA A 3 -2.05 9.44 -0.73
N LEU A 4 -1.45 8.59 0.10
CA LEU A 4 -0.24 7.86 -0.21
C LEU A 4 -0.57 6.37 -0.31
N GLU A 5 -0.33 5.79 -1.48
CA GLU A 5 -0.49 4.37 -1.72
C GLU A 5 0.85 3.64 -1.64
N ILE A 6 0.81 2.49 -0.97
CA ILE A 6 1.97 1.65 -0.77
C ILE A 6 1.60 0.23 -1.17
N GLU A 7 2.22 -0.23 -2.25
CA GLU A 7 2.22 -1.63 -2.62
C GLU A 7 3.40 -2.34 -1.97
N PHE A 8 3.10 -3.32 -1.12
CA PHE A 8 4.11 -4.20 -0.55
C PHE A 8 4.46 -5.30 -1.55
N THR A 9 5.66 -5.85 -1.46
CA THR A 9 6.18 -6.92 -2.33
C THR A 9 5.27 -8.14 -2.45
N ARG A 10 4.44 -8.43 -1.45
CA ARG A 10 3.44 -9.50 -1.48
C ARG A 10 2.11 -9.11 -2.15
N GLY A 11 2.07 -7.96 -2.84
CA GLY A 11 0.92 -7.46 -3.59
C GLY A 11 -0.20 -6.86 -2.73
N ALA A 12 0.01 -6.68 -1.43
CA ALA A 12 -0.93 -5.97 -0.58
C ALA A 12 -0.80 -4.46 -0.79
N ILE A 13 -1.92 -3.78 -1.00
CA ILE A 13 -1.93 -2.32 -1.21
C ILE A 13 -2.61 -1.66 -0.02
N TYR A 14 -1.92 -0.69 0.57
CA TYR A 14 -2.43 0.16 1.65
C TYR A 14 -2.50 1.60 1.17
N ARG A 15 -3.60 2.28 1.50
CA ARG A 15 -3.79 3.71 1.24
C ARG A 15 -3.85 4.46 2.56
N PHE A 16 -2.87 5.33 2.78
CA PHE A 16 -2.83 6.27 3.89
C PHE A 16 -3.51 7.57 3.46
N LEU A 17 -4.43 8.07 4.28
CA LEU A 17 -5.26 9.23 4.00
C LEU A 17 -4.63 10.48 4.60
N GLU A 18 -4.89 11.63 3.96
CA GLU A 18 -4.49 12.95 4.45
C GLU A 18 -2.97 13.11 4.64
N VAL A 19 -2.19 12.43 3.79
CA VAL A 19 -0.73 12.44 3.86
C VAL A 19 -0.17 13.67 3.11
N PRO A 20 0.60 14.54 3.77
CA PRO A 20 1.27 15.66 3.12
C PRO A 20 2.29 15.21 2.07
N ARG A 21 2.49 16.03 1.03
CA ARG A 21 3.47 15.75 -0.03
C ARG A 21 4.93 15.71 0.46
N SER A 22 5.24 16.32 1.61
CA SER A 22 6.56 16.21 2.25
C SER A 22 6.88 14.78 2.67
N VAL A 23 5.92 14.08 3.28
CA VAL A 23 6.07 12.69 3.72
C VAL A 23 6.38 11.75 2.56
N TYR A 24 5.78 12.01 1.39
CA TYR A 24 6.13 11.27 0.17
C TYR A 24 7.61 11.49 -0.22
N ARG A 25 8.09 12.74 -0.21
CA ARG A 25 9.49 13.05 -0.53
C ARG A 25 10.44 12.38 0.46
N GLU A 26 10.17 12.51 1.74
CA GLU A 26 10.95 11.88 2.81
C GLU A 26 10.96 10.34 2.67
N LEU A 27 9.83 9.71 2.33
CA LEU A 27 9.77 8.27 2.04
C LEU A 27 10.61 7.90 0.81
N MET A 28 10.61 8.73 -0.25
CA MET A 28 11.42 8.48 -1.44
C MET A 28 12.91 8.59 -1.15
N GLU A 29 13.31 9.56 -0.33
CA GLU A 29 14.69 9.81 0.09
C GLU A 29 15.18 8.85 1.20
N SER A 30 14.26 8.22 1.94
CA SER A 30 14.62 7.30 3.02
C SER A 30 15.42 6.09 2.52
N GLY A 31 16.51 5.76 3.24
CA GLY A 31 17.34 4.57 2.98
C GLY A 31 16.63 3.24 3.25
N SER A 32 15.54 3.27 4.04
CA SER A 32 14.69 2.11 4.28
C SER A 32 13.22 2.51 4.31
N LYS A 33 12.52 2.20 3.22
CA LYS A 33 11.09 2.51 3.06
C LYS A 33 10.24 1.81 4.12
N GLY A 34 10.56 0.54 4.42
CA GLY A 34 9.85 -0.24 5.43
C GLY A 34 9.96 0.35 6.83
N HIS A 35 11.15 0.80 7.22
CA HIS A 35 11.38 1.43 8.52
C HIS A 35 10.69 2.80 8.61
N PHE A 36 10.83 3.64 7.58
CA PHE A 36 10.13 4.93 7.51
C PHE A 36 8.62 4.77 7.68
N ILE A 37 8.01 3.81 6.97
CA ILE A 37 6.57 3.52 7.10
C ILE A 37 6.19 3.13 8.53
N ALA A 38 7.01 2.30 9.18
CA ALA A 38 6.74 1.84 10.54
C ALA A 38 6.78 2.98 11.57
N GLU A 39 7.68 3.93 11.42
CA GLU A 39 7.87 5.04 12.37
C GLU A 39 7.01 6.26 12.08
N HIS A 40 6.82 6.59 10.79
CA HIS A 40 6.24 7.87 10.36
C HIS A 40 4.81 7.73 9.84
N LEU A 41 4.40 6.55 9.37
CA LEU A 41 3.06 6.36 8.80
C LEU A 41 2.13 5.57 9.71
N ARG A 42 2.62 4.44 10.26
CA ARG A 42 1.81 3.61 11.16
C ARG A 42 1.47 4.36 12.45
N GLY A 43 0.19 4.37 12.80
CA GLY A 43 -0.32 5.06 14.00
C GLY A 43 -0.45 6.58 13.88
N ARG A 44 0.14 7.21 12.83
CA ARG A 44 0.03 8.66 12.60
C ARG A 44 -1.02 9.03 11.56
N TYR A 45 -1.24 8.17 10.57
CA TYR A 45 -2.22 8.42 9.51
C TYR A 45 -3.25 7.30 9.49
N ARG A 46 -4.52 7.68 9.26
CA ARG A 46 -5.59 6.72 9.00
C ARG A 46 -5.27 6.00 7.70
N PHE A 47 -5.40 4.68 7.69
CA PHE A 47 -5.15 3.88 6.50
C PHE A 47 -6.25 2.86 6.27
N VAL A 48 -6.40 2.49 5.00
CA VAL A 48 -7.28 1.41 4.56
C VAL A 48 -6.49 0.43 3.71
N ARG A 49 -6.81 -0.86 3.83
CA ARG A 49 -6.27 -1.88 2.94
C ARG A 49 -7.12 -1.91 1.67
N VAL A 50 -6.52 -1.56 0.55
CA VAL A 50 -7.22 -1.46 -0.76
C VAL A 50 -7.21 -2.80 -1.48
N ARG A 51 -6.09 -3.55 -1.39
CA ARG A 51 -5.98 -4.89 -1.97
C ARG A 51 -5.44 -5.87 -0.95
N SER A 52 -6.18 -6.94 -0.68
CA SER A 52 -5.65 -8.14 -0.07
C SER A 52 -4.94 -8.96 -1.15
N SER A 53 -3.79 -9.54 -0.81
CA SER A 53 -3.02 -10.43 -1.71
C SER A 53 -3.80 -11.68 -2.14
N THR A 54 -5.02 -11.87 -1.65
CA THR A 54 -5.94 -12.92 -2.05
C THR A 54 -6.62 -12.55 -3.38
N ALA A 55 -5.86 -12.51 -4.46
CA ALA A 55 -6.51 -12.78 -5.74
C ALA A 55 -6.99 -14.25 -5.68
N PRO A 56 -8.27 -14.55 -5.91
CA PRO A 56 -8.65 -15.93 -6.17
C PRO A 56 -7.83 -16.37 -7.38
N SER A 57 -7.16 -17.52 -7.26
CA SER A 57 -6.64 -18.22 -8.42
C SER A 57 -7.73 -18.20 -9.49
N ARG A 58 -7.51 -17.48 -10.60
CA ARG A 58 -8.38 -17.51 -11.79
C ARG A 58 -8.23 -18.88 -12.46
N SER A 59 -8.63 -19.92 -11.73
CA SER A 59 -8.64 -21.32 -12.16
C SER A 59 -10.07 -21.83 -12.05
N ARG A 60 -10.97 -21.33 -12.89
CA ARG A 60 -12.14 -22.06 -13.40
C ARG A 60 -12.99 -21.20 -14.32
N LEU A 61 -13.39 -21.80 -15.45
CA LEU A 61 -14.30 -21.32 -16.49
C LEU A 61 -13.68 -20.23 -17.38
N ASP A 62 -13.42 -20.44 -18.66
CA ASP A 62 -14.23 -21.13 -19.66
C ASP A 62 -13.46 -22.20 -20.44
N ARG A 63 -13.88 -23.47 -20.29
CA ARG A 63 -13.83 -24.45 -21.38
C ARG A 63 -15.27 -24.63 -21.85
N PRO A 64 -15.63 -24.25 -23.08
CA PRO A 64 -16.82 -24.80 -23.70
C PRO A 64 -16.57 -26.29 -23.98
N GLN A 65 -17.54 -27.13 -23.61
CA GLN A 65 -17.65 -28.53 -24.02
C GLN A 65 -17.85 -28.61 -25.54
#